data_AF-X0WTC5-F1
#
_entry.id   AF-X0WTC5-F1
#
_cell.length_a   1.000
_cell.length_b   1.000
_cell.length_c   1.000
_cell.angle_alpha   90.00
_cell.angle_beta   90.00
_cell.angle_gamma   90.00
#
_symmetry.space_group_name_H-M   'P 1'
#
loop_
_entity.id
_entity.type
_entity.pdbx_description
1 polymer ?
#
loop_
_entity_poly.entity_id
_entity_poly.type
_entity_poly.pdbx_seq_one_letter_code
_entity_poly.pdbx_strand_id
1 'polypeptide(L)'
;MAHTDILAANGLTDSEVTGGTLAVHTPIDGAEVARLKIHSAEEVRAMIATGVDAFRAWRAVPAPRRGELVRLFGEELRAEKENLGRLVTLECGKIVQEGLGEVQE
;
A
#
# COMPACT_ATOMS: atom_id res chain seq x y z
N MET A 1 -9.01 -12.89 -12.94
CA MET A 1 -8.58 -11.48 -12.87
C MET A 1 -7.08 -11.50 -13.04
N ALA A 2 -6.53 -10.73 -13.97
CA ALA A 2 -5.08 -10.63 -14.12
C ALA A 2 -4.50 -9.85 -12.93
N HIS A 3 -3.24 -10.08 -12.56
CA HIS A 3 -2.60 -9.32 -11.49
C HIS A 3 -2.58 -7.81 -11.82
N THR A 4 -2.44 -7.45 -13.10
CA THR A 4 -2.54 -6.06 -13.57
C THR A 4 -3.87 -5.40 -13.22
N ASP A 5 -4.98 -6.14 -13.28
CA ASP A 5 -6.30 -5.62 -12.91
C ASP A 5 -6.38 -5.35 -11.40
N ILE A 6 -5.76 -6.21 -10.59
CA ILE A 6 -5.69 -6.05 -9.12
C ILE A 6 -4.86 -4.81 -8.78
N LEU A 7 -3.70 -4.63 -9.41
CA LEU A 7 -2.83 -3.47 -9.17
C LEU A 7 -3.53 -2.17 -9.59
N ALA A 8 -4.15 -2.14 -10.77
CA ALA A 8 -4.90 -0.98 -11.25
C ALA A 8 -6.11 -0.65 -10.38
N ALA A 9 -6.84 -1.65 -9.88
CA ALA A 9 -7.95 -1.46 -8.94
C ALA A 9 -7.50 -0.86 -7.59
N ASN A 10 -6.23 -1.06 -7.21
CA ASN A 10 -5.61 -0.44 -6.03
C ASN A 10 -4.94 0.91 -6.35
N GLY A 11 -5.22 1.49 -7.51
CA GLY A 11 -4.73 2.82 -7.91
C GLY A 11 -3.26 2.87 -8.32
N LEU A 12 -2.59 1.72 -8.45
CA LEU A 12 -1.20 1.65 -8.88
C LEU A 12 -1.09 1.84 -10.39
N THR A 13 -0.18 2.72 -10.82
CA THR A 13 0.09 2.99 -12.23
C THR A 13 1.23 2.13 -12.76
N ASP A 14 1.26 1.91 -14.08
CA ASP A 14 2.37 1.21 -14.75
C ASP A 14 3.73 1.83 -14.41
N SER A 15 3.80 3.15 -14.22
CA SER A 15 5.05 3.84 -13.90
C SER A 15 5.59 3.55 -12.49
N GLU A 16 4.71 3.10 -11.58
CA GLU A 16 5.04 2.74 -10.21
C GLU A 16 5.39 1.26 -10.09
N VAL A 17 4.73 0.41 -10.90
CA VAL A 17 4.90 -1.05 -10.84
C VAL A 17 5.84 -1.62 -11.90
N THR A 18 6.40 -0.78 -12.78
CA THR A 18 7.36 -1.19 -13.82
C THR A 18 8.63 -0.34 -13.84
N GLY A 19 9.66 -0.83 -14.54
CA GLY A 19 10.90 -0.08 -14.80
C GLY A 19 11.89 -0.01 -13.62
N GLY A 20 11.60 -0.68 -12.51
CA GLY A 20 12.53 -0.84 -11.40
C GLY A 20 13.55 -1.97 -11.58
N THR A 21 14.23 -2.35 -10.50
CA THR A 21 15.19 -3.46 -10.47
C THR A 21 14.78 -4.60 -9.56
N LEU A 22 13.87 -4.36 -8.62
CA LEU A 22 13.34 -5.39 -7.71
C LEU A 22 12.17 -6.12 -8.35
N ALA A 23 12.37 -7.36 -8.77
CA ALA A 23 11.28 -8.20 -9.27
C ALA A 23 10.44 -8.74 -8.10
N VAL A 24 9.13 -8.50 -8.13
CA VAL A 24 8.16 -8.97 -7.15
C VAL A 24 7.39 -10.13 -7.77
N HIS A 25 7.33 -11.25 -7.05
CA HIS A 25 6.65 -12.45 -7.52
C HIS A 25 5.54 -12.83 -6.55
N THR A 26 4.43 -13.34 -7.08
CA THR A 26 3.37 -13.87 -6.23
C THR A 26 3.73 -15.28 -5.71
N PRO A 27 3.46 -15.60 -4.44
CA PRO A 27 3.60 -16.96 -3.92
C PRO A 27 2.58 -17.95 -4.48
N ILE A 28 1.53 -17.49 -5.16
CA ILE A 28 0.42 -18.33 -5.66
C ILE A 28 0.91 -19.27 -6.77
N ASP A 29 1.61 -18.73 -7.77
CA ASP A 29 2.07 -19.46 -8.94
C ASP A 29 3.52 -19.09 -9.37
N GLY A 30 4.16 -18.17 -8.64
CA GLY A 30 5.52 -17.72 -8.93
C GLY A 30 5.62 -16.68 -10.05
N ALA A 31 4.52 -16.18 -10.61
CA ALA A 31 4.55 -15.15 -11.65
C ALA A 31 5.13 -13.83 -11.13
N GLU A 32 5.92 -13.13 -11.96
CA GLU A 32 6.34 -11.75 -11.70
C GLU A 32 5.12 -10.82 -11.86
N VAL A 33 4.79 -10.06 -10.81
CA VAL A 33 3.61 -9.18 -10.77
C VAL A 33 3.98 -7.70 -10.87
N ALA A 34 5.21 -7.34 -10.49
CA ALA A 34 5.70 -5.97 -10.55
C ALA A 34 7.23 -5.94 -10.55
N ARG A 35 7.80 -4.82 -10.99
CA ARG A 35 9.23 -4.51 -10.92
C ARG A 35 9.45 -3.13 -10.33
N LEU A 36 9.76 -3.09 -9.03
CA LEU A 36 9.80 -1.88 -8.22
C LEU A 36 11.19 -1.24 -8.19
N LYS A 37 11.22 0.10 -8.09
CA LYS A 37 12.46 0.86 -7.90
C LYS A 37 12.95 0.68 -6.48
N ILE A 38 14.25 0.46 -6.32
CA ILE A 38 14.90 0.40 -5.01
C ILE A 38 15.40 1.80 -4.68
N HIS A 39 14.96 2.34 -3.55
CA HIS A 39 15.46 3.61 -3.06
C HIS A 39 16.91 3.49 -2.55
N SER A 40 17.72 4.45 -2.94
CA SER A 40 19.07 4.64 -2.41
C SER A 40 19.04 5.11 -0.95
N ALA A 41 20.15 4.92 -0.24
CA ALA A 41 20.28 5.40 1.12
C ALA A 41 20.11 6.93 1.24
N GLU A 42 20.42 7.69 0.18
CA GLU A 42 20.22 9.14 0.15
C GLU A 42 18.75 9.53 0.02
N GLU A 43 18.01 8.89 -0.90
CA GLU A 43 16.57 9.09 -1.05
C GLU A 43 15.83 8.75 0.25
N VAL A 44 16.19 7.65 0.89
CA VAL A 44 15.61 7.27 2.20
C VAL A 44 15.89 8.33 3.26
N ARG A 45 17.10 8.90 3.32
CA ARG A 45 17.41 10.01 4.25
C ARG A 45 16.55 11.24 3.96
N ALA A 46 16.33 11.58 2.69
CA ALA A 46 15.48 12.71 2.31
C ALA A 46 14.00 12.47 2.67
N MET A 47 13.49 11.26 2.49
CA MET A 47 12.13 10.88 2.89
C MET A 47 11.94 10.95 4.42
N ILE A 48 12.94 10.48 5.18
CA ILE A 48 12.93 10.60 6.65
C ILE A 48 12.90 12.07 7.08
N ALA A 49 13.74 12.92 6.48
CA ALA A 49 13.74 14.35 6.78
C ALA A 49 12.38 15.00 6.51
N THR A 50 11.75 14.64 5.38
CA THR A 50 10.38 15.07 5.05
C THR A 50 9.36 14.64 6.10
N GLY A 51 9.46 13.41 6.59
CA GLY A 51 8.61 12.90 7.68
C GLY A 51 8.80 13.66 8.99
N VAL A 52 10.03 14.03 9.34
CA VAL A 52 10.33 14.85 10.53
C VAL A 52 9.71 16.24 10.40
N ASP A 53 9.76 16.86 9.23
CA ASP A 53 9.14 18.15 8.99
C ASP A 53 7.61 18.08 9.05
N ALA A 54 7.01 17.06 8.43
CA ALA A 54 5.57 16.82 8.52
C ALA A 54 5.13 16.60 9.97
N PHE A 55 5.91 15.88 10.78
CA PHE A 55 5.63 15.66 12.20
C PHE A 55 5.57 16.97 13.00
N ARG A 56 6.46 17.94 12.71
CA ARG A 56 6.46 19.25 13.40
C ARG A 56 5.15 19.99 13.21
N ALA A 57 4.54 19.89 12.02
CA ALA A 57 3.20 20.42 11.76
C ALA A 57 2.11 19.53 12.39
N TRP A 58 2.18 18.22 12.19
CA TRP A 58 1.16 17.27 12.63
C TRP A 58 0.96 17.25 14.15
N ARG A 59 2.04 17.39 14.94
CA ARG A 59 1.96 17.39 16.41
C ARG A 59 1.17 18.57 16.96
N ALA A 60 1.00 19.65 16.20
CA ALA A 60 0.19 20.81 16.58
C ALA A 60 -1.30 20.64 16.24
N VAL A 61 -1.67 19.62 15.47
CA VAL A 61 -3.08 19.33 15.12
C VAL A 61 -3.82 18.83 16.37
N PRO A 62 -4.97 19.40 16.75
CA PRO A 62 -5.72 18.97 17.94
C PRO A 62 -6.13 17.49 17.90
N ALA A 63 -6.13 16.83 19.06
CA ALA A 63 -6.46 15.40 19.17
C ALA A 63 -7.80 15.00 18.52
N PRO A 64 -8.90 15.77 18.65
CA PRO A 64 -10.16 15.43 17.99
C PRO A 64 -10.05 15.37 16.46
N ARG A 65 -9.29 16.29 15.85
CA ARG A 65 -9.06 16.29 14.39
C ARG A 65 -8.22 15.12 13.92
N ARG A 66 -7.24 14.69 14.73
CA ARG A 66 -6.45 13.49 14.43
C ARG A 66 -7.30 12.22 14.51
N GLY A 67 -8.18 12.12 15.52
CA GLY A 67 -9.12 11.02 15.64
C GLY A 67 -10.09 10.94 14.46
N GLU A 68 -10.57 12.10 14.00
CA GLU A 68 -11.43 12.17 12.81
C GLU A 68 -10.73 11.66 11.55
N LEU A 69 -9.45 12.02 11.35
CA LEU A 69 -8.67 11.49 10.22
C LEU A 69 -8.58 9.95 10.29
N VAL A 70 -8.31 9.38 11.46
CA VAL A 70 -8.25 7.91 11.63
C VAL A 70 -9.60 7.27 11.35
N ARG A 71 -10.71 7.89 11.78
CA ARG A 71 -12.07 7.42 11.50
C ARG A 71 -12.34 7.39 9.99
N LEU A 72 -12.08 8.49 9.31
CA LEU A 72 -12.25 8.61 7.85
C LEU A 72 -11.36 7.61 7.10
N PHE A 73 -10.10 7.46 7.50
CA PHE A 73 -9.20 6.48 6.90
C PHE A 73 -9.75 5.06 7.04
N GLY A 74 -10.29 4.70 8.20
CA GLY A 74 -10.96 3.41 8.37
C GLY A 74 -12.24 3.24 7.54
N GLU A 75 -12.94 4.32 7.17
CA GLU A 75 -14.07 4.25 6.24
C GLU A 75 -13.61 3.95 4.81
N GLU A 76 -12.55 4.61 4.36
CA GLU A 76 -11.95 4.35 3.04
C GLU A 76 -11.40 2.92 2.93
N LEU A 77 -10.70 2.42 3.97
CA LEU A 77 -10.21 1.03 3.97
C LEU A 77 -11.36 0.02 3.86
N ARG A 78 -12.49 0.26 4.54
CA ARG A 78 -13.68 -0.61 4.45
C ARG A 78 -14.36 -0.51 3.08
N ALA A 79 -14.38 0.68 2.48
CA ALA A 79 -14.89 0.86 1.12
C ALA A 79 -14.05 0.08 0.11
N GLU A 80 -12.73 0.08 0.28
CA GLU A 80 -11.76 -0.60 -0.60
C GLU A 80 -11.44 -2.04 -0.20
N LYS A 81 -12.22 -2.63 0.71
CA LYS A 81 -11.94 -3.93 1.32
C LYS A 81 -11.66 -5.04 0.29
N GLU A 82 -12.48 -5.10 -0.76
CA GLU A 82 -12.33 -6.12 -1.80
C GLU A 82 -11.03 -5.95 -2.61
N ASN A 83 -10.70 -4.71 -2.98
CA ASN A 83 -9.52 -4.41 -3.79
C ASN A 83 -8.24 -4.66 -2.98
N LEU A 84 -8.18 -4.16 -1.75
CA LEU A 84 -7.05 -4.34 -0.85
C LEU A 84 -6.90 -5.82 -0.43
N GLY A 85 -8.00 -6.52 -0.15
CA GLY A 85 -7.95 -7.93 0.24
C GLY A 85 -7.41 -8.83 -0.87
N ARG A 86 -7.74 -8.52 -2.14
CA ARG A 86 -7.17 -9.20 -3.30
C ARG A 86 -5.68 -8.91 -3.48
N LEU A 87 -5.24 -7.68 -3.23
CA LEU A 87 -3.82 -7.32 -3.25
C LEU A 87 -3.06 -8.12 -2.20
N VAL A 88 -3.57 -8.17 -0.97
CA VAL A 88 -2.98 -8.97 0.11
C VAL A 88 -2.89 -10.46 -0.25
N THR A 89 -3.93 -11.02 -0.88
CA THR A 89 -3.89 -12.41 -1.41
C THR A 89 -2.81 -12.58 -2.47
N LEU A 90 -2.72 -11.66 -3.43
CA LEU A 90 -1.72 -11.71 -4.50
C LEU A 90 -0.29 -11.70 -3.94
N GLU A 91 0.00 -10.84 -2.96
CA GLU A 91 1.35 -10.64 -2.43
C GLU A 91 1.75 -11.70 -1.40
N CYS A 92 0.81 -12.19 -0.60
CA CYS A 92 1.11 -13.12 0.50
C CYS A 92 0.70 -14.57 0.23
N GLY A 93 -0.06 -14.85 -0.85
CA GLY A 93 -0.53 -16.18 -1.20
C GLY A 93 -1.65 -16.74 -0.30
N LYS A 94 -2.23 -15.91 0.57
CA LYS A 94 -3.33 -16.28 1.47
C LYS A 94 -4.67 -16.33 0.74
N ILE A 95 -5.64 -17.10 1.22
CA ILE A 95 -6.95 -17.14 0.55
C ILE A 95 -7.63 -15.77 0.62
N VAL A 96 -8.49 -15.45 -0.36
CA VAL A 96 -9.15 -14.14 -0.44
C VAL A 96 -9.89 -13.79 0.85
N GLN A 97 -10.52 -14.77 1.52
CA GLN A 97 -11.21 -14.51 2.78
C GLN A 97 -10.28 -14.03 3.91
N GLU A 98 -9.04 -14.52 3.97
CA GLU A 98 -8.04 -14.04 4.94
C GLU A 98 -7.55 -12.63 4.58
N GLY A 99 -7.31 -12.37 3.29
CA GLY A 99 -6.97 -11.02 2.82
C GLY A 99 -8.06 -9.99 3.10
N LEU A 100 -9.33 -10.36 2.90
CA LEU A 100 -10.48 -9.54 3.27
C LEU A 100 -10.59 -9.34 4.79
N GLY A 101 -10.26 -10.36 5.58
CA GLY A 101 -10.24 -10.28 7.04
C GLY A 101 -9.25 -9.22 7.53
N GLU A 102 -8.02 -9.25 7.01
CA GLU A 102 -6.94 -8.35 7.40
C GLU A 102 -7.24 -6.86 7.13
N VAL A 103 -7.93 -6.54 6.04
CA VAL A 103 -8.31 -5.14 5.75
C VAL A 103 -9.39 -4.62 6.71
N GLN A 104 -10.15 -5.51 7.32
CA GLN A 104 -11.25 -5.15 8.23
C GLN A 104 -10.80 -5.01 9.69
N GLU A 105 -9.75 -5.72 10.12
CA GLU A 105 -9.21 -5.71 11.49
C GLU A 105 -8.60 -4.35 11.88
#